data_AF-A0A1M5GVN9-F1
#
_entry.id   AF-A0A1M5GVN9-F1
#
_cell.length_a   1.000
_cell.length_b   1.000
_cell.length_c   1.000
_cell.angle_alpha   90.00
_cell.angle_beta   90.00
_cell.angle_gamma   90.00
#
_symmetry.space_group_name_H-M   'P 1'
#
loop_
_entity.id
_entity.type
_entity.pdbx_description
1 polymer ?
#
loop_
_entity_poly.entity_id
_entity_poly.type
_entity_poly.pdbx_seq_one_letter_code
_entity_poly.pdbx_strand_id
1 'polypeptide(L)'
;MIRWRTGSKWSHVAILDTDDVHVIEAKGGFGVLRSDLREFEARYREIEYREIDGDIERAIQLIGKPFDNEGIKGVFFRSFKHCPDSWFCSELVAHSTSFIPDEFAQYQTPETLYRLSRQCTKSANY
;
A
#
# COMPACT_ATOMS: atom_id res chain seq x y z
N MET A 1 -6.95 -7.66 -10.05
CA MET A 1 -7.57 -6.54 -10.80
C MET A 1 -6.57 -5.43 -11.14
N ILE A 2 -5.64 -5.06 -10.23
CA ILE A 2 -4.63 -4.00 -10.46
C ILE A 2 -3.63 -4.33 -11.59
N ARG A 3 -3.12 -5.58 -11.68
CA ARG A 3 -2.17 -6.02 -12.73
C ARG A 3 -2.63 -5.75 -14.18
N TRP A 4 -3.94 -5.75 -14.44
CA TRP A 4 -4.48 -5.57 -15.79
C TRP A 4 -4.71 -4.10 -16.18
N ARG A 5 -4.74 -3.15 -15.23
CA ARG A 5 -4.95 -1.73 -15.52
C ARG A 5 -3.68 -0.87 -15.42
N THR A 6 -2.66 -1.30 -14.69
CA THR A 6 -1.44 -0.49 -14.48
C THR A 6 -0.20 -1.04 -15.19
N GLY A 7 -0.29 -2.20 -15.87
CA GLY A 7 0.86 -2.82 -16.54
C GLY A 7 1.99 -3.27 -15.61
N SER A 8 1.79 -3.15 -14.29
CA SER A 8 2.84 -3.37 -13.32
C SER A 8 2.98 -4.84 -12.92
N LYS A 9 4.23 -5.27 -12.71
CA LYS A 9 4.57 -6.59 -12.15
C LYS A 9 3.96 -6.77 -10.75
N TRP A 10 3.81 -5.68 -9.98
CA TRP A 10 3.39 -5.69 -8.59
C TRP A 10 1.88 -5.53 -8.44
N SER A 11 1.27 -6.38 -7.61
CA SER A 11 -0.18 -6.43 -7.43
C SER A 11 -0.69 -5.87 -6.10
N HIS A 12 0.21 -5.71 -5.14
CA HIS A 12 -0.08 -5.25 -3.78
C HIS A 12 1.21 -4.69 -3.17
N VAL A 13 1.07 -3.81 -2.19
CA VAL A 13 2.18 -3.27 -1.40
C VAL A 13 1.73 -3.11 0.05
N ALA A 14 2.66 -3.32 0.97
CA ALA A 14 2.47 -3.14 2.41
C ALA A 14 3.72 -2.51 3.01
N ILE A 15 3.58 -1.90 4.18
CA ILE A 15 4.68 -1.31 4.95
C ILE A 15 5.08 -2.33 6.02
N LEU A 16 6.37 -2.67 6.10
CA LEU A 16 6.88 -3.50 7.19
C LEU A 16 6.85 -2.68 8.48
N ASP A 17 6.29 -3.24 9.55
CA ASP A 17 6.19 -2.57 10.86
C ASP A 17 7.55 -2.56 11.58
N THR A 18 7.70 -1.69 12.58
CA THR A 18 8.91 -1.52 13.41
C THR A 18 9.34 -2.78 14.17
N ASP A 19 8.44 -3.74 14.32
CA ASP A 19 8.70 -5.02 14.99
C ASP A 19 9.20 -6.15 14.07
N ASP A 20 9.36 -5.89 12.77
CA ASP A 20 9.81 -6.84 11.75
C ASP A 20 8.95 -8.14 11.64
N VAL A 21 7.81 -8.24 12.33
CA VAL A 21 6.92 -9.41 12.32
C VAL A 21 5.50 -9.09 11.84
N HIS A 22 5.14 -7.82 11.74
CA HIS A 22 3.87 -7.35 11.19
C HIS A 22 4.08 -6.48 9.95
N VAL A 23 3.01 -6.38 9.16
CA VAL A 23 2.90 -5.43 8.04
C VAL A 23 1.62 -4.63 8.14
N ILE A 24 1.69 -3.37 7.73
CA ILE A 24 0.54 -2.48 7.60
C ILE A 24 0.13 -2.49 6.12
N GLU A 25 -1.08 -2.98 5.84
CA GLU A 25 -1.62 -3.06 4.49
C GLU A 25 -3.01 -2.44 4.39
N ALA A 26 -3.34 -1.92 3.21
CA ALA A 26 -4.71 -1.53 2.88
C ALA A 26 -5.38 -2.63 2.05
N LYS A 27 -6.40 -3.28 2.62
CA LYS A 27 -7.12 -4.39 1.98
C LYS A 27 -8.52 -3.97 1.56
N GLY A 28 -8.83 -4.24 0.29
CA GLY A 28 -10.16 -4.01 -0.30
C GLY A 28 -11.29 -4.63 0.53
N GLY A 29 -12.19 -3.77 1.02
CA GLY A 29 -13.35 -4.13 1.82
C GLY A 29 -13.11 -4.26 3.33
N PHE A 30 -11.87 -4.15 3.81
CA PHE A 30 -11.52 -4.28 5.24
C PHE A 30 -10.92 -3.01 5.83
N GLY A 31 -9.97 -2.38 5.13
CA GLY A 31 -9.42 -1.07 5.48
C GLY A 31 -7.92 -1.13 5.57
N VAL A 32 -7.34 -0.16 6.29
CA VAL A 32 -5.95 -0.23 6.70
C VAL A 32 -5.88 -1.11 7.94
N LEU A 33 -5.12 -2.19 7.87
CA LEU A 33 -5.01 -3.18 8.92
C LEU A 33 -3.57 -3.64 9.09
N ARG A 34 -3.26 -4.08 10.30
CA ARG A 34 -1.99 -4.69 10.67
C ARG A 34 -2.15 -6.21 10.58
N SER A 35 -1.36 -6.84 9.71
CA SER A 35 -1.34 -8.29 9.47
C SER A 35 -0.03 -8.88 9.94
N ASP A 36 -0.03 -10.17 10.27
CA ASP A 36 1.21 -10.93 10.47
C ASP A 36 1.98 -11.02 9.14
N LEU A 37 3.30 -10.82 9.19
CA LEU A 37 4.17 -10.85 8.02
C LEU A 37 4.13 -12.22 7.33
N ARG A 38 4.14 -13.33 8.08
CA ARG A 38 4.15 -14.68 7.49
C ARG A 38 2.83 -14.98 6.78
N GLU A 39 1.71 -14.57 7.38
CA GLU A 39 0.39 -14.69 6.73
C GLU A 39 0.27 -13.80 5.49
N PHE A 40 0.90 -12.62 5.52
CA PHE A 40 1.01 -11.77 4.35
C PHE A 40 1.84 -12.43 3.26
N GLU A 41 3.04 -12.91 3.59
CA GLU A 41 3.94 -13.53 2.65
C GLU A 41 3.33 -14.78 2.00
N ALA A 42 2.62 -15.61 2.79
CA ALA A 42 1.96 -16.81 2.29
C ALA A 42 0.88 -16.54 1.22
N ARG A 43 0.36 -15.31 1.12
CA ARG A 43 -0.62 -14.92 0.09
C ARG A 43 0.00 -14.63 -1.28
N TYR A 44 1.31 -14.42 -1.35
CA TYR A 44 1.99 -13.96 -2.57
C TYR A 44 3.09 -14.94 -2.99
N ARG A 45 3.26 -15.08 -4.30
CA ARG A 45 4.27 -15.98 -4.87
C ARG A 45 5.65 -15.31 -5.01
N GLU A 46 5.67 -14.01 -5.25
CA GLU A 46 6.88 -13.21 -5.40
C GLU A 46 6.76 -12.00 -4.48
N ILE A 47 7.79 -11.77 -3.66
CA ILE A 47 7.86 -10.71 -2.66
C ILE A 47 9.22 -10.05 -2.78
N GLU A 48 9.24 -8.73 -2.75
CA GLU A 48 10.48 -7.96 -2.75
C GLU A 48 10.40 -6.87 -1.70
N TYR A 49 11.45 -6.82 -0.88
CA TYR A 49 11.61 -5.82 0.16
C TYR A 49 12.33 -4.60 -0.39
N ARG A 50 11.72 -3.44 -0.18
CA ARG A 50 12.23 -2.16 -0.66
C ARG A 50 12.16 -1.14 0.46
N GLU A 51 13.13 -0.24 0.47
CA GLU A 51 13.22 0.85 1.42
C GLU A 51 12.83 2.16 0.74
N ILE A 52 11.98 2.94 1.39
CA ILE A 52 11.53 4.24 0.91
C ILE A 52 11.53 5.21 2.09
N ASP A 53 12.05 6.41 1.87
CA ASP A 53 12.11 7.43 2.91
C ASP A 53 10.69 7.89 3.27
N GLY A 54 10.35 7.79 4.55
CA GLY A 54 9.02 8.05 5.03
C GLY A 54 8.91 8.02 6.55
N ASP A 55 7.68 8.24 7.01
CA ASP A 55 7.29 8.21 8.40
C ASP A 55 6.26 7.11 8.62
N ILE A 56 6.69 6.05 9.30
CA ILE A 56 5.86 4.90 9.65
C ILE A 56 4.74 5.25 10.63
N GLU A 57 4.91 6.29 11.47
CA GLU A 57 3.86 6.71 12.40
C GLU A 57 2.60 7.17 11.64
N ARG A 58 2.78 7.79 10.47
CA ARG A 58 1.67 8.15 9.58
C ARG A 58 0.90 6.90 9.13
N ALA A 59 1.58 5.81 8.81
CA ALA A 59 0.93 4.54 8.47
C ALA A 59 0.20 3.92 9.66
N ILE A 60 0.83 3.93 10.84
CA ILE A 60 0.27 3.37 12.08
C ILE A 60 -1.01 4.11 12.48
N GLN A 61 -1.03 5.44 12.36
CA GLN A 61 -2.21 6.26 12.65
C GLN A 61 -3.41 5.97 11.73
N LEU A 62 -3.16 5.37 10.57
CA LEU A 62 -4.20 4.99 9.63
C LEU A 62 -4.81 3.61 9.93
N ILE A 63 -4.18 2.79 10.78
CA ILE A 63 -4.69 1.46 11.17
C ILE A 63 -6.09 1.59 11.79
N GLY A 64 -7.02 0.77 11.29
CA GLY A 64 -8.41 0.77 11.74
C GLY A 64 -9.31 1.79 11.03
N LYS A 65 -8.76 2.64 10.15
CA LYS A 65 -9.61 3.43 9.24
C LYS A 65 -10.28 2.50 8.23
N PRO A 66 -11.62 2.61 8.05
CA PRO A 66 -12.39 1.72 7.20
C PRO A 66 -11.97 1.83 5.73
N PHE A 67 -12.05 0.72 4.99
CA PHE A 67 -11.99 0.74 3.53
C PHE A 67 -13.31 1.32 3.02
N ASP A 68 -13.23 2.21 2.07
CA ASP A 68 -14.42 2.86 1.54
C ASP A 68 -15.16 2.00 0.54
N ASN A 69 -16.30 1.52 1.02
CA ASN A 69 -17.29 0.79 0.26
C ASN A 69 -18.19 1.71 -0.58
N GLU A 70 -18.18 3.04 -0.38
CA GLU A 70 -18.93 4.00 -1.20
C GLU A 70 -18.21 4.28 -2.53
N GLY A 71 -16.87 4.24 -2.56
CA GLY A 71 -16.06 4.26 -3.79
C GLY A 71 -16.36 3.09 -4.75
N ILE A 72 -16.73 1.91 -4.23
CA ILE A 72 -17.07 0.72 -5.04
C ILE A 72 -18.37 0.95 -5.84
N LYS A 73 -19.37 1.66 -5.31
CA LYS A 73 -20.57 2.05 -6.07
C LYS A 73 -20.24 3.05 -7.19
N GLY A 74 -19.28 3.94 -6.96
CA GLY A 74 -18.79 4.90 -7.96
C GLY A 74 -18.10 4.24 -9.16
N VAL A 75 -17.38 3.14 -8.94
CA VAL A 75 -16.75 2.34 -10.02
C VAL A 75 -17.80 1.70 -10.94
N PHE A 76 -18.97 1.31 -10.42
CA PHE A 76 -20.07 0.77 -11.23
C PHE A 76 -20.80 1.84 -12.05
N PHE A 77 -20.74 3.11 -11.64
CA PHE A 77 -21.48 4.23 -12.26
C PHE A 77 -20.62 5.27 -13.00
N ARG A 78 -19.36 4.93 -13.34
CA ARG A 78 -18.52 5.70 -14.29
C ARG A 78 -18.45 7.22 -13.98
N SER A 79 -18.50 7.58 -12.71
CA SER A 79 -18.39 8.95 -12.24
C SER A 79 -17.02 9.12 -11.58
N PHE A 80 -16.19 10.00 -12.14
CA PHE A 80 -14.91 10.45 -11.56
C PHE A 80 -15.14 11.34 -10.34
N LYS A 81 -15.88 10.85 -9.35
CA LYS A 81 -16.00 11.51 -8.04
C LYS A 81 -15.09 10.80 -7.06
N HIS A 82 -13.98 11.48 -6.79
CA HIS A 82 -13.06 11.24 -5.70
C HIS A 82 -13.82 10.92 -4.42
N CYS A 83 -13.46 9.82 -3.79
CA CYS A 83 -14.03 9.32 -2.57
C CYS A 83 -12.85 9.26 -1.57
N PRO A 84 -12.74 10.26 -0.67
CA PRO A 84 -11.57 10.46 0.20
C PRO A 84 -11.41 9.40 1.30
N ASP A 85 -12.20 8.32 1.27
CA ASP A 85 -12.17 7.26 2.27
C ASP A 85 -11.56 5.93 1.71
N SER A 86 -11.23 5.85 0.41
CA SER A 86 -10.76 4.62 -0.27
C SER A 86 -9.25 4.53 -0.37
N TRP A 87 -8.60 4.00 0.67
CA TRP A 87 -7.14 3.84 0.68
C TRP A 87 -6.69 2.69 -0.21
N PHE A 88 -6.04 3.02 -1.32
CA PHE A 88 -5.32 2.01 -2.10
C PHE A 88 -4.04 1.60 -1.37
N CYS A 89 -3.58 0.36 -1.58
CA CYS A 89 -2.31 -0.12 -1.01
C CYS A 89 -1.13 0.81 -1.33
N SER A 90 -1.06 1.34 -2.55
CA SER A 90 -0.03 2.32 -2.94
C SER A 90 -0.25 3.72 -2.36
N GLU A 91 -1.49 4.12 -2.12
CA GLU A 91 -1.79 5.41 -1.51
C GLU A 91 -1.36 5.45 -0.04
N LEU A 92 -1.59 4.36 0.70
CA LEU A 92 -1.10 4.19 2.08
C LEU A 92 0.41 4.43 2.16
N VAL A 93 1.17 3.77 1.27
CA VAL A 93 2.62 3.92 1.22
C VAL A 93 3.01 5.32 0.78
N ALA A 94 2.37 5.88 -0.25
CA ALA A 94 2.66 7.21 -0.76
C ALA A 94 2.43 8.29 0.30
N HIS A 95 1.34 8.23 1.04
CA HIS A 95 1.05 9.14 2.15
C HIS A 95 2.07 9.00 3.28
N SER A 96 2.63 7.81 3.46
CA SER A 96 3.66 7.57 4.47
C SER A 96 5.04 8.07 4.02
N THR A 97 5.24 8.46 2.76
CA THR A 97 6.52 9.03 2.31
C THR A 97 6.71 10.47 2.76
N SER A 98 7.96 10.90 2.88
CA SER A 98 8.31 12.27 3.27
C SER A 98 8.28 13.28 2.12
N PHE A 99 8.25 12.80 0.87
CA PHE A 99 8.47 13.61 -0.33
C PHE A 99 7.30 13.60 -1.31
N ILE A 100 6.30 12.74 -1.12
CA ILE A 100 5.06 12.77 -1.89
C ILE A 100 4.04 13.56 -1.07
N PRO A 101 3.61 14.75 -1.53
CA PRO A 101 2.53 15.46 -0.87
C PRO A 101 1.24 14.63 -0.89
N ASP A 102 0.47 14.69 0.20
CA ASP A 102 -0.75 13.89 0.38
C ASP A 102 -1.74 14.02 -0.79
N GLU A 103 -1.84 15.22 -1.38
CA GLU A 103 -2.68 15.49 -2.56
C GLU A 103 -2.33 14.64 -3.80
N PHE A 104 -1.07 14.19 -3.88
CA PHE A 104 -0.56 13.37 -4.97
C PHE A 104 -0.48 11.87 -4.66
N ALA A 105 -0.78 11.45 -3.42
CA ALA A 105 -0.67 10.06 -2.98
C ALA A 105 -1.56 9.11 -3.81
N GLN A 106 -2.78 9.54 -4.15
CA GLN A 106 -3.74 8.78 -4.96
C GLN A 106 -3.29 8.49 -6.41
N TYR A 107 -2.37 9.28 -6.96
CA TYR A 107 -1.85 9.07 -8.32
C TYR A 107 -0.70 8.06 -8.35
N GLN A 108 -0.22 7.63 -7.18
CA GLN A 108 0.90 6.71 -7.09
C GLN A 108 0.44 5.28 -7.29
N THR A 109 1.16 4.58 -8.16
CA THR A 109 0.98 3.15 -8.38
C THR A 109 2.04 2.36 -7.62
N PRO A 110 1.82 1.06 -7.35
CA PRO A 110 2.86 0.19 -6.79
C PRO A 110 4.17 0.23 -7.62
N GLU A 111 4.06 0.42 -8.94
CA GLU A 111 5.23 0.56 -9.80
C GLU A 111 6.02 1.84 -9.52
N THR A 112 5.32 2.96 -9.36
CA THR A 112 5.94 4.25 -9.10
C THR A 112 6.70 4.18 -7.78
N LEU A 113 6.07 3.64 -6.73
CA LEU A 113 6.71 3.41 -5.44
C LEU A 113 7.91 2.47 -5.56
N TYR A 114 7.79 1.39 -6.32
CA TYR A 114 8.90 0.48 -6.57
C TYR A 114 10.11 1.20 -7.22
N ARG A 115 9.87 2.11 -8.18
CA ARG A 115 10.92 2.89 -8.83
C ARG A 115 11.54 3.96 -7.91
N LEU A 116 10.73 4.54 -7.03
CA LEU A 116 11.18 5.54 -6.05
C LEU A 116 11.91 4.90 -4.85
N SER A 117 11.59 3.64 -4.56
CA SER A 117 12.21 2.87 -3.50
C SER A 117 13.56 2.29 -3.90
N ARG A 118 14.41 2.08 -2.90
CA ARG A 118 15.72 1.46 -3.01
C ARG A 118 15.62 -0.01 -2.64
N GLN A 119 16.49 -0.83 -3.22
CA GLN A 119 16.58 -2.24 -2.82
C GLN A 119 17.14 -2.33 -1.40
N CYS A 120 16.45 -3.06 -0.51
CA CYS A 120 16.96 -3.27 0.84
C CYS A 120 18.31 -4.00 0.78
N THR A 121 19.33 -3.44 1.42
CA THR A 121 20.69 -4.01 1.50
C THR A 121 20.83 -5.11 2.55
N LYS A 122 19.78 -5.40 3.34
CA LYS A 122 19.75 -6.59 4.19
C LYS A 122 19.61 -7.83 3.29
N SER A 123 20.74 -8.35 2.85
CA SER A 123 20.88 -9.75 2.47
C SER A 123 20.24 -10.58 3.57
N ALA A 124 19.23 -11.37 3.22
CA ALA A 124 18.72 -12.42 4.09
C ALA A 124 19.89 -13.37 4.37
N ASN A 125 20.60 -13.17 5.47
CA ASN A 125 21.45 -14.18 6.06
C ASN A 125 20.50 -15.18 6.72
N TYR A 126 20.07 -16.16 5.93
CA TYR A 126 19.48 -17.40 6.42
C TYR A 126 20.60 -18.34 6.87
#